data_AF-T2I6I1-F1
#
_entry.id   AF-T2I6I1-F1
#
_cell.length_a   1.000
_cell.length_b   1.000
_cell.length_c   1.000
_cell.angle_alpha   90.00
_cell.angle_beta   90.00
_cell.angle_gamma   90.00
#
_symmetry.space_group_name_H-M   'P 1'
#
loop_
_entity.id
_entity.type
_entity.pdbx_description
1 polymer ?
#
loop_
_entity_poly.entity_id
_entity_poly.type
_entity_poly.pdbx_seq_one_letter_code
_entity_poly.pdbx_strand_id
1 'polypeptide(L)' 'MPTYIVQVKNTKGKVSKEKVEATSPAQSRAMLRQQYPTIGKVSEAGMQFDF' A
#
# COMPACT_ATOMS: atom_id res chain seq x y z
N MET A 1 13.26 0.20 -7.96
CA MET A 1 12.69 0.17 -6.59
C MET A 1 11.47 -0.75 -6.63
N PRO A 2 11.22 -1.58 -5.62
CA PRO A 2 10.04 -2.42 -5.62
C PRO A 2 8.75 -1.58 -5.52
N THR A 3 7.70 -2.03 -6.19
CA THR A 3 6.38 -1.43 -6.08
C THR A 3 5.59 -2.22 -5.06
N TYR A 4 4.94 -1.54 -4.12
CA TYR A 4 4.05 -2.15 -3.13
C TYR A 4 2.61 -1.73 -3.39
N ILE A 5 1.70 -2.69 -3.34
CA ILE A 5 0.26 -2.49 -3.36
C ILE A 5 -0.22 -2.43 -1.90
N VAL A 6 -0.70 -1.27 -1.48
CA VAL A 6 -1.19 -1.05 -0.13
C VAL A 6 -2.68 -0.80 -0.17
N GLN A 7 -3.42 -1.57 0.60
CA GLN A 7 -4.83 -1.32 0.84
C GLN A 7 -4.96 -0.15 1.79
N VAL A 8 -5.67 0.90 1.39
CA VAL A 8 -5.90 2.10 2.20
C VAL A 8 -7.40 2.34 2.33
N LYS A 9 -7.80 2.97 3.42
CA LYS A 9 -9.19 3.40 3.62
C LYS A 9 -9.20 4.90 3.79
N ASN A 10 -9.95 5.58 2.93
CA ASN A 10 -10.10 7.02 2.97
C ASN A 10 -11.06 7.46 4.08
N THR A 11 -11.13 8.77 4.32
CA THR A 11 -12.02 9.38 5.33
C THR A 11 -13.51 9.13 5.06
N LYS A 12 -13.89 8.84 3.81
CA LYS A 12 -15.25 8.46 3.41
C LYS A 12 -15.56 6.97 3.66
N GLY A 13 -14.62 6.23 4.24
CA GLY A 13 -14.74 4.81 4.52
C GLY A 13 -14.54 3.89 3.31
N LYS A 14 -14.22 4.43 2.14
CA LYS A 14 -13.94 3.65 0.93
C LYS A 14 -12.55 3.05 1.00
N VAL A 15 -12.48 1.76 0.73
CA VAL A 15 -11.22 1.01 0.65
C VAL A 15 -10.71 1.01 -0.79
N SER A 16 -9.48 1.43 -1.01
CA SER A 16 -8.78 1.41 -2.29
C SER A 16 -7.42 0.73 -2.17
N LYS A 17 -6.81 0.38 -3.31
CA LYS A 17 -5.47 -0.20 -3.37
C LYS A 17 -4.55 0.79 -4.08
N GLU A 18 -3.60 1.32 -3.36
CA GLU A 18 -2.62 2.28 -3.87
C GLU A 18 -1.32 1.56 -4.21
N LYS A 19 -0.77 1.85 -5.38
CA LYS A 19 0.57 1.38 -5.75
C LYS A 19 1.56 2.47 -5.36
N VAL A 20 2.56 2.13 -4.57
CA VAL A 20 3.62 3.06 -4.18
C VAL A 20 4.97 2.40 -4.36
N GLU A 21 5.90 3.12 -4.97
CA GLU A 21 7.28 2.69 -5.09
C GLU A 21 7.99 2.99 -3.77
N ALA A 22 8.48 1.95 -3.12
CA ALA A 22 9.17 2.08 -1.84
C ALA A 22 10.29 1.04 -1.78
N THR A 23 11.30 1.29 -0.96
CA THR A 23 12.40 0.32 -0.71
C THR A 23 12.02 -0.73 0.33
N SER A 24 10.88 -0.56 1.01
CA SER A 24 10.37 -1.52 1.99
C SER A 24 8.85 -1.41 2.21
N PRO A 25 8.20 -2.48 2.71
CA PRO A 25 6.79 -2.44 3.12
C PRO A 25 6.52 -1.37 4.19
N ALA A 26 7.46 -1.15 5.12
CA ALA A 26 7.32 -0.13 6.15
C ALA A 26 7.31 1.29 5.58
N GLN A 27 8.19 1.57 4.61
CA GLN A 27 8.22 2.85 3.92
C GLN A 27 6.94 3.09 3.10
N SER A 28 6.44 2.07 2.39
CA SER A 28 5.18 2.17 1.64
C SER A 28 3.99 2.58 2.52
N ARG A 29 3.91 1.98 3.72
CA ARG A 29 2.90 2.30 4.74
C ARG A 29 3.08 3.71 5.28
N ALA A 30 4.31 4.14 5.55
CA ALA A 30 4.58 5.48 6.08
C ALA A 30 4.18 6.57 5.07
N MET A 31 4.49 6.38 3.78
CA MET A 31 4.13 7.33 2.71
C MET A 31 2.62 7.48 2.57
N LEU A 32 1.87 6.38 2.63
CA LEU A 32 0.41 6.42 2.48
C LEU A 32 -0.31 6.83 3.76
N ARG A 33 0.28 6.61 4.95
CA ARG A 33 -0.29 7.05 6.23
C ARG A 33 -0.42 8.57 6.34
N GLN A 34 0.39 9.32 5.59
CA GLN A 34 0.25 10.78 5.49
C GLN A 34 -1.01 11.20 4.72
N GLN A 35 -1.48 10.38 3.78
CA GLN A 35 -2.60 10.69 2.88
C GLN A 35 -3.90 9.99 3.28
N TYR A 36 -3.79 8.82 3.94
CA TYR A 36 -4.92 7.98 4.29
C TYR A 36 -4.97 7.75 5.80
N PRO A 37 -6.14 7.96 6.44
CA PRO A 37 -6.31 7.80 7.88
C PRO A 37 -6.16 6.34 8.35
N THR A 38 -6.33 5.38 7.44
CA THR A 38 -6.22 3.96 7.78
C THR A 38 -5.47 3.23 6.67
N ILE A 39 -4.42 2.52 7.08
CA ILE A 39 -3.62 1.66 6.21
C ILE A 39 -3.89 0.20 6.58
N GLY A 40 -4.31 -0.58 5.59
CA GLY A 40 -4.59 -2.01 5.66
C GLY A 40 -3.39 -2.85 5.23
N LYS A 41 -3.66 -3.92 4.49
CA LYS A 41 -2.65 -4.88 4.03
C LYS A 41 -1.68 -4.24 3.04
N VAL A 42 -0.40 -4.59 3.16
CA VAL A 42 0.67 -4.25 2.23
C VAL A 42 1.10 -5.52 1.53
N SER A 43 1.14 -5.50 0.20
CA SER A 43 1.59 -6.60 -0.66
C SER A 43 2.64 -6.07 -1.62
N GLU A 44 3.71 -6.81 -1.87
CA GLU A 44 4.66 -6.43 -2.91
C GLU A 44 4.06 -6.74 -4.28
N ALA A 45 4.07 -5.77 -5.21
CA ALA A 45 3.55 -5.96 -6.56
C ALA A 45 4.35 -7.02 -7.35
N GLY A 46 5.60 -7.30 -6.93
CA GLY A 46 6.45 -8.33 -7.50
C GLY A 46 6.23 -9.76 -6.95
N MET A 47 5.56 -9.91 -5.80
CA MET A 47 5.18 -11.23 -5.25
C MET A 47 3.81 -11.72 -5.77
N GLN A 48 3.30 -11.10 -6.82
CA GLN A 48 2.16 -11.61 -7.56
C GLN A 48 2.70 -12.50 -8.70
N PHE A 49 3.41 -13.57 -8.34
CA PHE A 49 3.74 -14.67 -9.24
C PHE A 49 3.06 -15.94 -8.73
N ASP A 50 2.20 -16.46 -9.60
CA ASP A 50 1.78 -17.84 -9.84
C ASP A 50 1.54 -18.81 -8.67
N PHE A 51 0.32 -19.33 -8.63
CA PHE A 51 0.05 -20.75 -8.41
C PHE A 51 -0.68 -21.30 -9.63
#